data_AF-A0A645IKW3-F1
#
_entry.id   AF-A0A645IKW3-F1
#
_cell.length_a   1.000
_cell.length_b   1.000
_cell.length_c   1.000
_cell.angle_alpha   90.00
_cell.angle_beta   90.00
_cell.angle_gamma   90.00
#
_symmetry.space_group_name_H-M   'P 1'
#
loop_
_entity.id
_entity.type
_entity.pdbx_description
1 polymer ?
#
loop_
_entity_poly.entity_id
_entity_poly.type
_entity_poly.pdbx_seq_one_letter_code
_entity_poly.pdbx_strand_id
1 'polypeptide(L)' 'MLGRQVSKDGLLPEAKYWSDNTPDKWYYEAVMEATNSHDYDRETDSNVEKWTALKDDKIWTER' A
#
# COMPACT_ATOMS: atom_id res chain seq x y z
N MET A 1 -17.67 4.78 0.71
CA MET A 1 -16.33 4.46 0.19
C MET A 1 -15.41 4.38 1.39
N LEU A 2 -14.75 3.24 1.65
CA LEU A 2 -13.64 3.22 2.62
C LEU A 2 -12.61 4.23 2.09
N GLY A 3 -12.16 5.21 2.87
CA GLY A 3 -11.22 6.23 2.43
C GLY A 3 -9.85 5.60 2.15
N ARG A 4 -9.71 4.95 0.99
CA ARG A 4 -8.54 4.17 0.58
C ARG A 4 -7.37 5.13 0.52
N GLN A 5 -6.44 4.96 1.45
CA GLN A 5 -5.51 6.00 1.84
C GLN A 5 -4.24 5.99 0.99
N VAL A 6 -4.16 5.34 -0.17
CA VAL A 6 -3.01 5.49 -1.10
C VAL A 6 -3.51 5.59 -2.54
N SER A 7 -2.79 6.36 -3.36
CA SER A 7 -2.97 6.36 -4.82
C SER A 7 -1.82 5.63 -5.50
N LYS A 8 -2.01 5.16 -6.74
CA LYS A 8 -0.90 4.55 -7.51
C LYS A 8 0.41 5.36 -7.53
N ASP A 9 0.31 6.70 -7.47
CA ASP A 9 1.46 7.60 -7.52
C ASP A 9 2.17 7.76 -6.16
N GLY A 10 1.51 7.33 -5.07
CA GLY A 10 2.05 7.30 -3.71
C GLY A 10 2.82 6.01 -3.39
N LEU A 11 2.81 5.01 -4.28
CA LEU A 11 3.48 3.73 -4.08
C LEU A 11 4.99 3.82 -4.37
N LEU A 12 5.78 3.05 -3.62
CA LEU A 12 7.21 2.90 -3.89
C LEU A 12 7.46 1.93 -5.06
N PRO A 13 8.40 2.23 -5.97
CA PRO A 13 8.77 1.32 -7.07
C PRO A 13 9.28 -0.05 -6.60
N GLU A 14 9.83 -0.13 -5.39
CA GLU A 14 10.37 -1.33 -4.76
C GLU A 14 9.29 -2.21 -4.11
N ALA A 15 8.04 -1.72 -4.05
CA ALA A 15 6.93 -2.47 -3.49
C ALA A 15 6.73 -3.80 -4.25
N LYS A 16 6.07 -4.75 -3.59
CA LYS A 16 5.65 -5.98 -4.24
C LYS A 16 4.47 -5.71 -5.16
N TYR A 17 4.68 -5.91 -6.45
CA TYR A 17 3.63 -5.86 -7.47
C TYR A 17 3.21 -7.26 -7.90
N TRP A 18 1.94 -7.39 -8.26
CA TRP A 18 1.33 -8.65 -8.69
C TRP A 18 0.96 -8.55 -10.16
N SER A 19 1.35 -9.54 -10.97
CA SER A 19 1.17 -9.50 -12.43
C SER A 19 -0.30 -9.50 -12.88
N ASP A 20 -1.20 -9.97 -12.03
CA ASP A 20 -2.65 -10.02 -12.22
C ASP A 20 -3.40 -8.86 -11.55
N ASN A 21 -2.74 -8.09 -10.69
CA ASN A 21 -3.25 -6.86 -10.10
C ASN A 21 -2.73 -5.64 -10.84
N THR A 22 -3.28 -5.37 -12.02
CA THR A 22 -2.86 -4.24 -12.86
C THR A 22 -3.50 -2.91 -12.43
N PRO A 23 -2.89 -1.74 -12.72
CA PRO A 23 -3.40 -0.44 -12.26
C PRO A 23 -4.81 -0.04 -12.76
N ASP A 24 -5.32 -0.68 -13.82
CA ASP A 24 -6.69 -0.48 -14.31
C ASP A 24 -7.77 -1.18 -13.46
N LYS A 25 -7.37 -2.06 -12.53
CA LYS A 25 -8.32 -2.79 -11.68
C LYS A 25 -8.85 -1.88 -10.59
N TRP A 26 -10.17 -1.93 -10.38
CA TRP A 26 -10.84 -1.17 -9.32
C TRP A 26 -10.34 -1.51 -7.89
N TYR A 27 -9.72 -2.68 -7.73
CA TYR A 27 -9.16 -3.18 -6.47
C TYR A 27 -7.64 -2.99 -6.35
N TYR A 28 -6.98 -2.38 -7.35
CA TYR A 28 -5.52 -2.29 -7.43
C TYR A 28 -4.89 -1.74 -6.14
N GLU A 29 -5.30 -0.54 -5.75
CA GLU A 29 -4.75 0.18 -4.59
C GLU A 29 -5.04 -0.56 -3.27
N ALA A 30 -6.22 -1.18 -3.16
CA ALA A 30 -6.59 -1.93 -1.96
C ALA A 30 -5.70 -3.17 -1.74
N VAL A 31 -5.31 -3.85 -2.82
CA VAL A 31 -4.39 -5.00 -2.75
C VAL A 31 -2.97 -4.51 -2.45
N MET A 32 -2.52 -3.42 -3.07
CA MET A 32 -1.19 -2.87 -2.80
C MET A 32 -1.04 -2.51 -1.32
N GLU A 33 -2.02 -1.78 -0.78
CA GLU A 33 -2.10 -1.36 0.62
C GLU A 33 -2.11 -2.56 1.58
N ALA A 34 -2.91 -3.59 1.30
CA ALA A 34 -3.05 -4.73 2.20
C ALA A 34 -1.83 -5.67 2.21
N THR A 35 -1.01 -5.66 1.15
CA THR A 35 0.06 -6.65 0.96
C THR A 35 1.46 -6.13 1.24
N ASN A 36 1.66 -4.81 1.26
CA ASN A 36 2.96 -4.22 1.50
C ASN A 36 2.95 -3.52 2.86
N SER A 37 3.66 -4.07 3.84
CA SER A 37 3.88 -3.33 5.09
C SER A 37 4.81 -2.14 4.80
N HIS A 38 4.44 -0.94 5.23
CA HIS A 38 5.19 0.28 4.89
C HIS A 38 5.05 1.38 5.97
N ASP A 39 5.87 2.42 5.83
CA ASP A 39 5.70 3.73 6.47
C ASP A 39 5.14 4.73 5.44
N TYR A 40 4.40 5.72 5.92
CA TYR A 40 3.79 6.74 5.08
C TYR A 40 3.81 8.12 5.73
N ASP A 41 3.74 9.14 4.88
CA ASP A 41 3.37 10.49 5.26
C ASP A 41 2.01 10.86 4.67
N ARG A 42 1.20 11.60 5.45
CA ARG A 42 -0.03 12.28 4.98
C ARG A 42 -0.25 13.55 5.77
N GLU A 43 -0.76 14.59 5.11
CA GLU A 43 -1.00 15.89 5.76
C GLU A 43 -2.23 15.86 6.68
N THR A 44 -3.28 15.17 6.27
CA THR A 44 -4.50 14.95 7.07
C THR A 44 -5.01 13.53 6.86
N ASP A 45 -5.88 13.06 7.74
CA ASP A 45 -6.48 11.70 7.65
C ASP A 45 -7.36 11.50 6.40
N SER A 46 -7.76 12.59 5.72
CA SER A 46 -8.51 12.52 4.47
C SER A 46 -7.64 12.62 3.22
N ASN A 47 -6.33 12.88 3.37
CA ASN A 47 -5.40 12.87 2.25
C ASN A 47 -4.95 11.46 1.90
N VAL A 48 -4.51 11.29 0.65
CA VAL A 48 -3.79 10.09 0.23
C VAL A 48 -2.38 10.12 0.81
N GLU A 49 -1.92 8.94 1.19
CA GLU A 49 -0.62 8.63 1.71
C GLU A 49 0.40 8.60 0.58
N LYS A 50 1.61 8.96 0.96
CA LYS A 50 2.82 8.75 0.19
C LYS A 50 3.71 7.81 0.98
N TRP A 51 4.02 6.65 0.41
CA TRP A 51 4.89 5.67 1.06
C TRP A 51 6.32 6.19 1.10
N THR A 52 6.95 6.07 2.25
CA THR A 52 8.30 6.59 2.50
C THR A 52 9.33 5.48 2.69
N ALA A 53 8.91 4.31 3.18
CA ALA A 53 9.74 3.13 3.29
C ALA A 53 8.89 1.85 3.31
N LEU A 54 9.45 0.74 2.82
CA LEU A 54 8.88 -0.59 3.01
C LEU A 54 9.39 -1.19 4.33
N LYS A 55 8.53 -1.98 4.97
CA LYS A 55 8.87 -2.77 6.16
C LYS A 55 9.01 -4.24 5.79
N ASP A 56 9.84 -4.93 6.55
CA ASP A 56 9.98 -6.37 6.41
C ASP A 56 8.65 -7.10 6.69
N ASP A 57 8.45 -8.21 5.99
CA ASP A 57 7.30 -9.07 6.21
C ASP A 57 7.31 -9.59 7.65
N LYS A 58 6.16 -9.46 8.30
CA LYS A 58 6.01 -9.92 9.68
C LYS A 58 5.97 -11.45 9.73
N ILE A 59 7.00 -12.04 10.32
CA ILE A 59 7.02 -13.48 10.65
C ILE A 59 6.21 -13.67 11.93
N TRP A 60 5.05 -14.32 11.81
CA TRP A 60 4.23 -14.70 12.95
C TRP A 60 4.70 -16.07 13.44
N THR A 61 5.45 -16.09 14.55
CA THR A 61 5.76 -17.34 15.25
C THR A 61 4.66 -17.60 16.28
N GLU A 62 4.06 -18.80 16.25
CA GLU A 62 3.09 -19.25 17.25
C GLU A 62 3.72 -19.21 18.66
N ARG A 63 2.91 -18.88 19.66
CA ARG A 63 3.29 -18.93 21.08
C ARG A 63 2.38 -19.88 21.83
#